data_AF-A0A962QK23-F1
#
_entry.id   AF-A0A962QK23-F1
#
_cell.length_a   1.000
_cell.length_b   1.000
_cell.length_c   1.000
_cell.angle_alpha   90.00
_cell.angle_beta   90.00
_cell.angle_gamma   90.00
#
_symmetry.space_group_name_H-M   'P 1'
#
loop_
_entity.id
_entity.type
_entity.pdbx_description
1 polymer ?
#
loop_
_entity_poly.entity_id
_entity_poly.type
_entity_poly.pdbx_seq_one_letter_code
_entity_poly.pdbx_strand_id
1 'polypeptide(L)'
;MSNDITSKDQALSQIVTLARAHDVSLDEIGAHLTKGALKDKSGSWLSRVLGYLGAAFIFGGLALFITMIWDDLNSPARVIITYGPGIVAFILGILVLKDERYEKASTPLFLKSAVLLPTGMFVFLHEYVGGNDSQLAVIIVFGVLALQFTTLFFKERGTVLLFFAYLFFYISIGAFLDKMHIPRDLIGFIMGISIITFSLYLDKTPHRIICPFWYVIGFCTYLAAVSNMMFDLNIHGEIIGITISLTVMLLGWHFKKTDHNVLAPTFYIIGSIGFLYSLFDLVKNTPFLDLSFLAVAVSMMIMSVQINNRALLIISTIAVIGFLGYFTDEYFADVTGWPIALIIFGFFLISVSHYALKLGRRISSPS
;
A
#
# COMPACT_ATOMS: atom_id res chain seq x y z
N MET A 1 -29.76 -17.14 34.26
CA MET A 1 -29.05 -15.92 34.72
C MET A 1 -27.60 -16.09 34.35
N SER A 2 -27.18 -15.42 33.27
CA SER A 2 -25.82 -15.42 32.73
C SER A 2 -25.04 -14.32 33.44
N ASN A 3 -24.16 -14.70 34.38
CA ASN A 3 -23.25 -13.74 35.01
C ASN A 3 -22.01 -13.60 34.12
N ASP A 4 -22.06 -12.61 33.22
CA ASP A 4 -20.88 -12.04 32.57
C ASP A 4 -20.03 -11.34 33.64
N ILE A 5 -18.85 -11.87 33.92
CA ILE A 5 -17.92 -11.30 34.89
C ILE A 5 -16.62 -10.96 34.16
N THR A 6 -16.48 -9.71 33.76
CA THR A 6 -15.32 -9.14 33.03
C THR A 6 -14.56 -8.13 33.87
N SER A 7 -14.29 -8.46 35.14
CA SER A 7 -13.33 -7.73 35.97
C SER A 7 -12.00 -8.48 36.00
N LYS A 8 -10.92 -7.80 35.60
CA LYS A 8 -9.53 -8.30 35.67
C LYS A 8 -9.19 -8.85 37.07
N ASP A 9 -9.79 -8.27 38.12
CA ASP A 9 -9.54 -8.64 39.51
C ASP A 9 -10.20 -9.96 39.90
N GLN A 10 -11.35 -10.30 39.32
CA GLN A 10 -12.00 -11.61 39.53
C GLN A 10 -11.30 -12.73 38.76
N ALA A 11 -10.77 -12.42 37.57
CA ALA A 11 -9.91 -13.36 36.85
C ALA A 11 -8.62 -13.62 37.64
N LEU A 12 -7.98 -12.58 38.18
CA LEU A 12 -6.80 -12.69 39.04
C LEU A 12 -7.08 -13.51 40.31
N SER A 13 -8.22 -13.29 40.98
CA SER A 13 -8.57 -14.05 42.17
C SER A 13 -8.79 -15.53 41.86
N GLN A 14 -9.45 -15.86 40.75
CA GLN A 14 -9.61 -17.25 40.30
C GLN A 14 -8.28 -17.92 39.98
N ILE A 15 -7.35 -17.23 39.31
CA ILE A 15 -6.01 -17.74 39.01
C ILE A 15 -5.24 -18.03 40.30
N VAL A 16 -5.31 -17.13 41.28
CA VAL A 16 -4.64 -17.31 42.58
C VAL A 16 -5.25 -18.47 43.38
N THR A 17 -6.59 -18.61 43.37
CA THR A 17 -7.27 -19.74 44.02
C THR A 17 -6.88 -21.07 43.38
N LEU A 18 -6.83 -21.15 42.05
CA LEU A 18 -6.39 -22.35 41.34
C LEU A 18 -4.92 -22.69 41.63
N ALA A 19 -4.05 -21.67 41.60
CA ALA A 19 -2.62 -21.85 41.84
C ALA A 19 -2.35 -22.41 43.24
N ARG A 20 -3.06 -21.91 44.26
CA ARG A 20 -2.95 -22.44 45.64
C ARG A 20 -3.55 -23.83 45.81
N ALA A 21 -4.65 -24.13 45.12
CA ALA A 21 -5.30 -25.44 45.22
C ALA A 21 -4.45 -26.58 44.63
N HIS A 22 -3.61 -26.25 43.65
CA HIS A 22 -2.77 -27.21 42.92
C HIS A 22 -1.27 -27.06 43.20
N ASP A 23 -0.89 -26.27 44.21
CA ASP A 23 0.50 -25.98 44.59
C ASP A 23 1.38 -25.51 43.42
N VAL A 24 0.79 -24.75 42.50
CA VAL A 24 1.46 -24.23 41.31
C VAL A 24 2.10 -22.89 41.65
N SER A 25 3.42 -22.81 41.48
CA SER A 25 4.17 -21.57 41.72
C SER A 25 4.00 -20.54 40.58
N LEU A 26 4.23 -19.27 40.90
CA LEU A 26 4.26 -18.19 39.90
C LEU A 26 5.33 -18.42 38.82
N ASP A 27 6.46 -19.02 39.20
CA ASP A 27 7.55 -19.35 38.29
C ASP A 27 7.16 -20.47 37.30
N GLU A 28 6.37 -21.45 37.74
CA GLU A 28 5.84 -22.52 36.87
C GLU A 28 4.78 -22.00 35.91
N ILE A 29 3.89 -21.10 36.35
CA ILE A 29 2.91 -20.43 35.48
C ILE A 29 3.65 -19.59 34.43
N GLY A 30 4.64 -18.81 34.85
CA GLY A 30 5.50 -18.02 33.96
C GLY A 30 6.26 -18.88 32.96
N ALA A 31 6.82 -20.01 33.42
CA ALA A 31 7.51 -20.98 32.59
C ALA A 31 6.57 -21.66 31.58
N HIS A 32 5.32 -21.96 31.95
CA HIS A 32 4.34 -22.55 31.01
C HIS A 32 3.86 -21.53 29.96
N LEU A 33 3.63 -20.28 30.35
CA LEU A 33 3.26 -19.21 29.42
C LEU A 33 4.38 -18.91 28.42
N THR A 34 5.64 -18.88 28.88
CA THR A 34 6.79 -18.71 28.00
C THR A 34 7.04 -19.93 27.12
N LYS A 35 6.89 -21.15 27.65
CA LYS A 35 7.05 -22.39 26.87
C LYS A 35 5.96 -22.55 25.80
N GLY A 36 4.72 -22.13 26.07
CA GLY A 36 3.65 -22.02 25.08
C GLY A 36 3.92 -20.96 24.02
N ALA A 37 4.32 -19.75 24.43
CA ALA A 37 4.63 -18.65 23.51
C ALA A 37 5.87 -18.89 22.63
N LEU A 38 6.87 -19.65 23.12
CA LEU A 38 8.07 -20.02 22.37
C LEU A 38 7.80 -21.16 21.38
N LYS A 39 6.94 -22.12 21.74
CA LYS A 39 6.59 -23.27 20.87
C LYS A 39 5.74 -22.86 19.67
N ASP A 40 4.86 -21.87 19.82
CA ASP A 40 4.04 -21.35 18.71
C ASP A 40 4.79 -20.39 17.76
N LYS A 41 5.83 -19.68 18.25
CA LYS A 41 6.53 -18.66 17.46
C LYS A 41 7.71 -19.20 16.63
N SER A 42 8.49 -20.15 17.15
CA SER A 42 9.73 -20.58 16.49
C SER A 42 9.50 -21.54 15.31
N GLY A 43 8.60 -22.52 15.46
CA GLY A 43 8.25 -23.46 14.39
C GLY A 43 7.40 -22.83 13.29
N SER A 44 6.51 -21.89 13.64
CA SER A 44 5.59 -21.26 12.69
C SER A 44 6.30 -20.28 11.75
N TRP A 45 7.25 -19.48 12.24
CA TRP A 45 8.00 -18.54 11.40
C TRP A 45 8.92 -19.26 10.42
N LEU A 46 9.71 -20.23 10.91
CA LEU A 46 10.63 -20.98 10.06
C LEU A 46 9.88 -21.74 8.96
N SER A 47 8.75 -22.40 9.29
CA SER A 47 7.90 -23.06 8.30
C SER A 47 7.35 -22.09 7.24
N ARG A 48 6.94 -20.87 7.62
CA ARG A 48 6.49 -19.85 6.66
C ARG A 48 7.62 -19.37 5.76
N VAL A 49 8.80 -19.08 6.33
CA VAL A 49 9.97 -18.65 5.56
C VAL A 49 10.42 -19.74 4.58
N LEU A 50 10.52 -20.99 5.03
CA LEU A 50 10.82 -22.13 4.16
C LEU A 50 9.73 -22.33 3.10
N GLY A 51 8.46 -22.13 3.45
CA GLY A 51 7.35 -22.19 2.51
C GLY A 51 7.44 -21.11 1.42
N TYR A 52 7.76 -19.87 1.78
CA TYR A 52 7.96 -18.79 0.81
C TYR A 52 9.21 -18.99 -0.05
N LEU A 53 10.33 -19.42 0.53
CA LEU A 53 11.55 -19.77 -0.20
C LEU A 53 11.31 -20.93 -1.17
N GLY A 54 10.63 -21.99 -0.71
CA GLY A 54 10.27 -23.13 -1.54
C GLY A 54 9.36 -22.72 -2.70
N ALA A 55 8.32 -21.92 -2.44
CA ALA A 55 7.46 -21.38 -3.49
C ALA A 55 8.25 -20.52 -4.47
N ALA A 56 9.13 -19.63 -3.99
CA ALA A 56 9.97 -18.79 -4.84
C ALA A 56 10.89 -19.63 -5.74
N PHE A 57 11.50 -20.69 -5.21
CA PHE A 57 12.31 -21.61 -6.01
C PHE A 57 11.48 -22.39 -7.05
N ILE A 58 10.27 -22.83 -6.70
CA ILE A 58 9.39 -23.51 -7.66
C ILE A 58 8.99 -22.57 -8.78
N PHE A 59 8.50 -21.36 -8.46
CA PHE A 59 8.08 -20.39 -9.48
C PHE A 59 9.27 -19.88 -10.30
N GLY A 60 10.40 -19.60 -9.67
CA GLY A 60 11.63 -19.19 -10.36
C GLY A 60 12.17 -20.29 -11.27
N GLY A 61 12.21 -21.54 -10.79
CA GLY A 61 12.61 -22.70 -11.58
C GLY A 61 11.68 -22.95 -12.76
N LEU A 62 10.36 -22.83 -12.57
CA LEU A 62 9.38 -22.97 -13.65
C LEU A 62 9.54 -21.86 -14.70
N ALA A 63 9.74 -20.60 -14.28
CA ALA A 63 9.97 -19.49 -15.18
C ALA A 63 11.26 -19.68 -15.99
N LEU A 64 12.36 -20.06 -15.35
CA LEU A 64 13.61 -20.38 -16.02
C LEU A 64 13.46 -21.54 -17.00
N PHE A 65 12.78 -22.61 -16.59
CA PHE A 65 12.53 -23.76 -17.45
C PHE A 65 11.74 -23.36 -18.70
N ILE A 66 10.67 -22.56 -18.55
CA ILE A 66 9.90 -22.02 -19.68
C ILE A 66 10.78 -21.21 -20.61
N THR A 67 11.66 -20.35 -20.07
CA THR A 67 12.58 -19.56 -20.90
C THR A 67 13.62 -20.42 -21.62
N MET A 68 14.08 -21.51 -21.01
CA MET A 68 15.07 -22.42 -21.63
C MET A 68 14.48 -23.19 -22.80
N ILE A 69 13.24 -23.65 -22.69
CA ILE A 69 12.58 -24.40 -23.77
C ILE A 69 11.84 -23.49 -24.75
N TRP A 70 11.79 -22.17 -24.51
CA TRP A 70 10.95 -21.24 -25.26
C TRP A 70 11.22 -21.32 -26.77
N ASP A 71 12.50 -21.34 -27.15
CA ASP A 71 12.93 -21.38 -28.54
C ASP A 71 12.67 -22.73 -29.22
N ASP A 72 12.58 -23.82 -28.44
CA ASP A 72 12.26 -25.16 -28.92
C ASP A 72 10.75 -25.39 -29.08
N LEU A 73 9.91 -24.55 -28.45
CA LEU A 73 8.46 -24.65 -28.55
C LEU A 73 7.95 -24.03 -29.86
N ASN A 74 7.06 -24.75 -30.54
CA ASN A 74 6.31 -24.19 -31.67
C ASN A 74 5.29 -23.14 -31.20
N SER A 75 4.84 -22.28 -32.12
CA SER A 75 3.91 -21.18 -31.83
C SER A 75 2.62 -21.62 -31.10
N PRO A 76 1.94 -22.73 -31.47
CA PRO A 76 0.80 -23.23 -30.70
C PRO A 76 1.15 -23.58 -29.26
N ALA A 77 2.28 -24.25 -29.02
CA ALA A 77 2.69 -24.63 -27.68
C ALA A 77 2.95 -23.41 -26.81
N ARG A 78 3.66 -22.39 -27.32
CA ARG A 78 3.91 -21.11 -26.60
C ARG A 78 2.61 -20.43 -26.17
N VAL A 79 1.61 -20.39 -27.05
CA VAL A 79 0.30 -19.84 -26.71
C VAL A 79 -0.42 -20.70 -25.67
N ILE A 80 -0.42 -22.03 -25.81
CA ILE A 80 -1.12 -22.93 -24.88
C ILE A 80 -0.52 -22.82 -23.47
N ILE A 81 0.81 -22.80 -23.33
CA ILE A 81 1.45 -22.76 -21.99
C ILE A 81 1.25 -21.42 -21.28
N THR A 82 1.06 -20.32 -22.03
CA THR A 82 0.90 -18.97 -21.47
C THR A 82 -0.57 -18.60 -21.28
N TYR A 83 -1.41 -18.84 -22.28
CA TYR A 83 -2.83 -18.47 -22.28
C TYR A 83 -3.72 -19.52 -21.62
N GLY A 84 -3.39 -20.82 -21.79
CA GLY A 84 -4.18 -21.94 -21.29
C GLY A 84 -4.44 -21.87 -19.78
N PRO A 85 -3.42 -21.69 -18.92
CA PRO A 85 -3.62 -21.54 -17.48
C PRO A 85 -4.54 -20.37 -17.10
N GLY A 86 -4.47 -19.27 -17.87
CA GLY A 86 -5.36 -18.11 -17.68
C GLY A 86 -6.82 -18.44 -17.97
N ILE A 87 -7.09 -19.14 -19.08
CA ILE A 87 -8.44 -19.61 -19.44
C ILE A 87 -8.96 -20.60 -18.39
N VAL A 88 -8.15 -21.58 -17.97
CA VAL A 88 -8.54 -22.57 -16.96
C VAL A 88 -8.88 -21.88 -15.64
N ALA A 89 -8.05 -20.95 -15.18
CA ALA A 89 -8.32 -20.17 -13.97
C ALA A 89 -9.61 -19.36 -14.08
N PHE A 90 -9.86 -18.75 -15.25
CA PHE A 90 -11.09 -17.99 -15.51
C PHE A 90 -12.34 -18.87 -15.47
N ILE A 91 -12.32 -20.03 -16.15
CA ILE A 91 -13.45 -20.98 -16.16
C ILE A 91 -13.71 -21.52 -14.76
N LEU A 92 -12.66 -21.93 -14.04
CA LEU A 92 -12.80 -22.38 -12.65
C LEU A 92 -13.35 -21.26 -11.76
N GLY A 93 -12.93 -20.01 -11.97
CA GLY A 93 -13.44 -18.83 -11.27
C GLY A 93 -14.96 -18.68 -11.45
N ILE A 94 -15.47 -18.89 -12.67
CA ILE A 94 -16.90 -18.87 -12.98
C ILE A 94 -17.64 -20.04 -12.33
N LEU A 95 -17.11 -21.26 -12.42
CA LEU A 95 -17.76 -22.45 -11.86
C LEU A 95 -17.90 -22.35 -10.34
N VAL A 96 -16.84 -21.86 -9.69
CA VAL A 96 -16.79 -21.68 -8.24
C VAL A 96 -17.63 -20.51 -7.76
N LEU A 97 -17.83 -19.47 -8.59
CA LEU A 97 -18.69 -18.34 -8.25
C LEU A 97 -20.15 -18.77 -8.00
N LYS A 98 -20.58 -19.91 -8.56
CA LYS A 98 -21.95 -20.42 -8.44
C LYS A 98 -22.17 -21.35 -7.25
N ASP A 99 -21.11 -21.80 -6.59
CA ASP A 99 -21.18 -22.73 -5.46
C ASP A 99 -20.75 -22.01 -4.18
N GLU A 100 -21.70 -21.78 -3.27
CA GLU A 100 -21.47 -21.12 -1.97
C GLU A 100 -20.36 -21.80 -1.16
N ARG A 101 -20.14 -23.10 -1.35
CA ARG A 101 -19.08 -23.85 -0.64
C ARG A 101 -17.67 -23.39 -1.02
N TYR A 102 -17.51 -22.84 -2.23
CA TYR A 102 -16.22 -22.50 -2.79
C TYR A 102 -16.08 -21.01 -3.13
N GLU A 103 -17.07 -20.17 -2.87
CA GLU A 103 -17.08 -18.74 -3.23
C GLU A 103 -15.77 -18.01 -2.87
N LYS A 104 -15.17 -18.33 -1.71
CA LYS A 104 -13.89 -17.75 -1.26
C LYS A 104 -12.71 -18.01 -2.20
N ALA A 105 -12.76 -19.07 -3.01
CA ALA A 105 -11.75 -19.39 -4.01
C ALA A 105 -11.99 -18.67 -5.35
N SER A 106 -13.15 -18.03 -5.56
CA SER A 106 -13.46 -17.32 -6.80
C SER A 106 -12.54 -16.10 -7.01
N THR A 107 -12.37 -15.27 -5.98
CA THR A 107 -11.50 -14.08 -6.04
C THR A 107 -10.05 -14.38 -6.44
N PRO A 108 -9.32 -15.32 -5.80
CA PRO A 108 -7.95 -15.61 -6.19
C PRO A 108 -7.84 -16.25 -7.59
N LEU A 109 -8.86 -17.01 -8.04
CA LEU A 109 -8.91 -17.54 -9.40
C LEU A 109 -9.07 -16.42 -10.44
N PHE A 110 -9.98 -15.47 -10.21
CA PHE A 110 -10.12 -14.32 -11.08
C PHE A 110 -8.87 -13.44 -11.09
N LEU A 111 -8.23 -13.23 -9.94
CA LEU A 111 -6.96 -12.50 -9.87
C LEU A 111 -5.86 -13.17 -10.70
N LYS A 112 -5.71 -14.50 -10.60
CA LYS A 112 -4.76 -15.26 -11.44
C LYS A 112 -5.11 -15.11 -12.91
N SER A 113 -6.38 -15.26 -13.28
CA SER A 113 -6.82 -15.13 -14.66
C SER A 113 -6.58 -13.72 -15.23
N ALA A 114 -6.79 -12.67 -14.42
CA ALA A 114 -6.63 -11.28 -14.83
C ALA A 114 -5.16 -10.94 -15.16
N VAL A 115 -4.20 -11.66 -14.58
CA VAL A 115 -2.77 -11.53 -14.93
C VAL A 115 -2.41 -12.41 -16.12
N LEU A 116 -2.84 -13.68 -16.11
CA LEU A 116 -2.43 -14.66 -17.12
C LEU A 116 -3.09 -14.46 -18.48
N LEU A 117 -4.35 -14.02 -18.53
CA LEU A 117 -5.09 -13.82 -19.78
C LEU A 117 -4.43 -12.73 -20.66
N PRO A 118 -4.12 -11.51 -20.18
CA PRO A 118 -3.38 -10.53 -20.98
C PRO A 118 -2.04 -11.08 -21.46
N THR A 119 -1.25 -11.71 -20.59
CA THR A 119 0.06 -12.28 -20.95
C THR A 119 -0.04 -13.28 -22.09
N GLY A 120 -0.98 -14.23 -22.01
CA GLY A 120 -1.20 -15.21 -23.06
C GLY A 120 -1.72 -14.60 -24.36
N MET A 121 -2.58 -13.58 -24.27
CA MET A 121 -3.07 -12.87 -25.46
C MET A 121 -1.97 -12.06 -26.15
N PHE A 122 -1.03 -11.45 -25.41
CA PHE A 122 0.13 -10.79 -26.01
C PHE A 122 1.03 -11.78 -26.76
N VAL A 123 1.28 -12.96 -26.18
CA VAL A 123 2.03 -14.03 -26.87
C VAL A 123 1.27 -14.49 -28.12
N PHE A 124 -0.04 -14.68 -28.02
CA PHE A 124 -0.87 -15.04 -29.17
C PHE A 124 -0.76 -14.02 -30.32
N LEU A 125 -0.88 -12.72 -30.02
CA LEU A 125 -0.75 -11.68 -31.02
C LEU A 125 0.65 -11.64 -31.64
N HIS A 126 1.69 -11.80 -30.81
CA HIS A 126 3.08 -11.84 -31.27
C HIS A 126 3.33 -13.01 -32.25
N GLU A 127 2.80 -14.19 -31.95
CA GLU A 127 3.02 -15.40 -32.75
C GLU A 127 2.20 -15.43 -34.05
N TYR A 128 0.97 -14.90 -34.06
CA TYR A 128 0.03 -15.10 -35.18
C TYR A 128 -0.37 -13.85 -35.95
N VAL A 129 -0.34 -12.66 -35.33
CA VAL A 129 -0.88 -11.44 -35.95
C VAL A 129 0.23 -10.58 -36.58
N GLY A 130 1.49 -10.78 -36.20
CA GLY A 130 2.64 -10.22 -36.90
C GLY A 130 2.56 -8.70 -37.05
N GLY A 131 2.59 -7.97 -35.94
CA GLY A 131 2.52 -6.50 -35.92
C GLY A 131 3.49 -5.91 -34.91
N ASN A 132 4.21 -4.85 -35.31
CA ASN A 132 5.13 -4.12 -34.43
C ASN A 132 4.44 -2.97 -33.66
N ASP A 133 3.10 -2.96 -33.64
CA ASP A 133 2.30 -1.91 -33.02
C ASP A 133 1.86 -2.34 -31.61
N SER A 134 2.72 -2.08 -30.64
CA SER A 134 2.51 -2.43 -29.24
C SER A 134 1.26 -1.76 -28.64
N GLN A 135 0.95 -0.52 -29.04
CA GLN A 135 -0.25 0.20 -28.58
C GLN A 135 -1.53 -0.48 -29.07
N LEU A 136 -1.58 -0.88 -30.35
CA LEU A 136 -2.73 -1.58 -30.90
C LEU A 136 -2.95 -2.93 -30.21
N ALA A 137 -1.86 -3.65 -29.89
CA ALA A 137 -1.95 -4.87 -29.10
C ALA A 137 -2.58 -4.62 -27.72
N VAL A 138 -2.14 -3.57 -27.00
CA VAL A 138 -2.71 -3.20 -25.69
C VAL A 138 -4.21 -2.89 -25.80
N ILE A 139 -4.62 -2.11 -26.82
CA ILE A 139 -6.04 -1.77 -27.04
C ILE A 139 -6.87 -3.03 -27.29
N ILE A 140 -6.41 -3.94 -28.16
CA ILE A 140 -7.16 -5.16 -28.49
C ILE A 140 -7.24 -6.09 -27.27
N VAL A 141 -6.11 -6.37 -26.62
CA VAL A 141 -6.04 -7.32 -25.49
C VAL A 141 -6.92 -6.83 -24.34
N PHE A 142 -6.71 -5.60 -23.87
CA PHE A 142 -7.47 -5.09 -22.74
C PHE A 142 -8.90 -4.72 -23.12
N GLY A 143 -9.18 -4.33 -24.37
CA GLY A 143 -10.54 -4.11 -24.86
C GLY A 143 -11.38 -5.39 -24.86
N VAL A 144 -10.83 -6.49 -25.37
CA VAL A 144 -11.49 -7.81 -25.35
C VAL A 144 -11.71 -8.28 -23.91
N LEU A 145 -10.73 -8.15 -23.04
CA LEU A 145 -10.87 -8.53 -21.62
C LEU A 145 -11.87 -7.65 -20.88
N ALA A 146 -11.90 -6.34 -21.16
CA ALA A 146 -12.91 -5.44 -20.60
C ALA A 146 -14.32 -5.90 -20.99
N LEU A 147 -14.55 -6.23 -22.26
CA LEU A 147 -15.82 -6.78 -22.73
C LEU A 147 -16.16 -8.12 -22.08
N GLN A 148 -15.19 -9.04 -21.99
CA GLN A 148 -15.36 -10.35 -21.36
C GLN A 148 -15.75 -10.25 -19.88
N PHE A 149 -15.05 -9.44 -19.09
CA PHE A 149 -15.35 -9.27 -17.67
C PHE A 149 -16.64 -8.46 -17.44
N THR A 150 -16.94 -7.48 -18.31
CA THR A 150 -18.18 -6.69 -18.25
C THR A 150 -19.41 -7.56 -18.51
N THR A 151 -19.38 -8.36 -19.58
CA THR A 151 -20.49 -9.27 -19.93
C THR A 151 -20.74 -10.29 -18.82
N LEU A 152 -19.68 -10.85 -18.23
CA LEU A 152 -19.79 -11.75 -17.10
C LEU A 152 -20.30 -11.05 -15.83
N PHE A 153 -19.87 -9.81 -15.58
CA PHE A 153 -20.38 -9.00 -14.46
C PHE A 153 -21.89 -8.76 -14.57
N PHE A 154 -22.41 -8.42 -15.74
CA PHE A 154 -23.85 -8.21 -15.90
C PHE A 154 -24.68 -9.47 -15.59
N LYS A 155 -24.10 -10.65 -15.83
CA LYS A 155 -24.73 -11.94 -15.55
C LYS A 155 -24.63 -12.36 -14.09
N GLU A 156 -23.42 -12.34 -13.52
CA GLU A 156 -23.13 -12.96 -12.21
C GLU A 156 -23.05 -11.92 -11.07
N ARG A 157 -22.99 -10.61 -11.39
CA ARG A 157 -22.97 -9.48 -10.44
C ARG A 157 -21.85 -9.55 -9.38
N GLY A 158 -20.76 -10.25 -9.66
CA GLY A 158 -19.61 -10.35 -8.75
C GLY A 158 -18.78 -9.06 -8.72
N THR A 159 -18.49 -8.54 -7.53
CA THR A 159 -17.68 -7.31 -7.35
C THR A 159 -16.27 -7.42 -7.96
N VAL A 160 -15.66 -8.60 -7.88
CA VAL A 160 -14.33 -8.87 -8.47
C VAL A 160 -14.36 -8.74 -9.99
N LEU A 161 -15.46 -9.13 -10.62
CA LEU A 161 -15.63 -8.99 -12.07
C LEU A 161 -15.72 -7.53 -12.48
N LEU A 162 -16.49 -6.73 -11.74
CA LEU A 162 -16.60 -5.29 -11.98
C LEU A 162 -15.24 -4.60 -11.83
N PHE A 163 -14.46 -4.99 -10.82
CA PHE A 163 -13.11 -4.46 -10.61
C PHE A 163 -12.22 -4.66 -11.85
N PHE A 164 -12.12 -5.89 -12.35
CA PHE A 164 -11.27 -6.18 -13.51
C PHE A 164 -11.83 -5.65 -14.82
N ALA A 165 -13.15 -5.69 -15.01
CA ALA A 165 -13.83 -5.07 -16.15
C ALA A 165 -13.44 -3.60 -16.28
N TYR A 166 -13.51 -2.87 -15.16
CA TYR A 166 -13.21 -1.45 -15.12
C TYR A 166 -11.71 -1.15 -15.27
N LEU A 167 -10.85 -1.98 -14.67
CA LEU A 167 -9.40 -1.91 -14.84
C LEU A 167 -8.99 -2.06 -16.30
N PHE A 168 -9.47 -3.11 -16.96
CA PHE A 168 -9.14 -3.37 -18.37
C PHE A 168 -9.74 -2.32 -19.30
N PHE A 169 -10.96 -1.83 -19.00
CA PHE A 169 -11.56 -0.75 -19.75
C PHE A 169 -10.69 0.51 -19.77
N TYR A 170 -10.16 0.93 -18.62
CA TYR A 170 -9.32 2.12 -18.58
C TYR A 170 -7.95 1.94 -19.20
N ILE A 171 -7.32 0.78 -19.06
CA ILE A 171 -6.06 0.52 -19.76
C ILE A 171 -6.29 0.59 -21.27
N SER A 172 -7.38 -0.01 -21.77
CA SER A 172 -7.73 0.02 -23.18
C SER A 172 -8.05 1.43 -23.68
N ILE A 173 -8.86 2.21 -22.96
CA ILE A 173 -9.21 3.58 -23.34
C ILE A 173 -7.98 4.48 -23.28
N GLY A 174 -7.16 4.38 -22.24
CA GLY A 174 -5.93 5.16 -22.12
C GLY A 174 -4.99 4.93 -23.30
N ALA A 175 -4.76 3.66 -23.66
CA ALA A 175 -3.95 3.30 -24.83
C ALA A 175 -4.57 3.77 -26.15
N PHE A 176 -5.90 3.72 -26.27
CA PHE A 176 -6.61 4.22 -27.45
C PHE A 176 -6.44 5.72 -27.62
N LEU A 177 -6.61 6.50 -26.55
CA LEU A 177 -6.45 7.96 -26.60
C LEU A 177 -4.99 8.35 -26.88
N ASP A 178 -4.02 7.64 -26.30
CA ASP A 178 -2.59 7.84 -26.57
C ASP A 178 -2.25 7.56 -28.04
N LYS A 179 -2.82 6.50 -28.62
CA LYS A 179 -2.70 6.18 -30.04
C LYS A 179 -3.32 7.26 -30.95
N MET A 180 -4.37 7.94 -30.49
CA MET A 180 -4.96 9.10 -31.17
C MET A 180 -4.12 10.38 -31.03
N HIS A 181 -2.90 10.28 -30.47
CA HIS A 181 -1.98 11.40 -30.24
C HIS A 181 -2.59 12.50 -29.38
N ILE A 182 -3.53 12.14 -28.49
CA ILE A 182 -4.07 13.07 -27.50
C ILE A 182 -2.99 13.31 -26.44
N PRO A 183 -2.74 14.56 -26.02
CA PRO A 183 -1.75 14.86 -24.99
C PRO A 183 -1.97 14.03 -23.72
N ARG A 184 -0.91 13.39 -23.22
CA ARG A 184 -0.99 12.47 -22.06
C ARG A 184 -1.55 13.15 -20.81
N ASP A 185 -1.30 14.44 -20.65
CA ASP A 185 -1.81 15.20 -19.50
C ASP A 185 -3.32 15.37 -19.60
N LEU A 186 -3.85 15.61 -20.81
CA LEU A 186 -5.29 15.66 -21.04
C LEU A 186 -5.94 14.28 -20.82
N ILE A 187 -5.28 13.20 -21.28
CA ILE A 187 -5.74 11.82 -21.03
C ILE A 187 -5.83 11.58 -19.53
N GLY A 188 -4.76 11.85 -18.78
CA GLY A 188 -4.71 11.66 -17.33
C GLY A 188 -5.74 12.53 -16.60
N PHE A 189 -5.95 13.76 -17.04
CA PHE A 189 -6.94 14.67 -16.44
C PHE A 189 -8.37 14.13 -16.63
N ILE A 190 -8.75 13.79 -17.87
CA ILE A 190 -10.09 13.27 -18.20
C ILE A 190 -10.31 11.92 -17.52
N MET A 191 -9.33 11.01 -17.58
CA MET A 191 -9.42 9.70 -16.93
C MET A 191 -9.51 9.82 -15.41
N GLY A 192 -8.70 10.68 -14.78
CA GLY A 192 -8.75 10.92 -13.35
C GLY A 192 -10.13 11.37 -12.87
N ILE A 193 -10.71 12.37 -13.55
CA ILE A 193 -12.08 12.84 -13.24
C ILE A 193 -13.12 11.75 -13.48
N SER A 194 -12.99 11.00 -14.58
CA SER A 194 -13.88 9.89 -14.90
C SER A 194 -13.85 8.82 -13.80
N ILE A 195 -12.65 8.44 -13.34
CA ILE A 195 -12.46 7.43 -12.28
C ILE A 195 -13.09 7.89 -10.98
N ILE A 196 -12.85 9.15 -10.59
CA ILE A 196 -13.41 9.74 -9.36
C ILE A 196 -14.94 9.77 -9.45
N THR A 197 -15.49 10.21 -10.58
CA THR A 197 -16.94 10.31 -10.78
C THR A 197 -17.62 8.95 -10.74
N PHE A 198 -17.03 7.94 -11.38
CA PHE A 198 -17.51 6.57 -11.28
C PHE A 198 -17.41 6.03 -9.86
N SER A 199 -16.33 6.31 -9.13
CA SER A 199 -16.16 5.90 -7.73
C SER A 199 -17.26 6.49 -6.84
N LEU A 200 -17.65 7.75 -7.08
CA LEU A 200 -18.77 8.40 -6.39
C LEU A 200 -20.12 7.73 -6.71
N TYR A 201 -20.31 7.25 -7.94
CA TYR A 201 -21.51 6.51 -8.31
C TYR A 201 -21.51 5.09 -7.70
N LEU A 202 -20.37 4.42 -7.75
CA LEU A 202 -20.16 3.07 -7.24
C LEU A 202 -20.41 2.98 -5.73
N ASP A 203 -20.14 4.08 -5.00
CA ASP A 203 -20.37 4.18 -3.57
C ASP A 203 -21.85 4.00 -3.17
N LYS A 204 -22.76 4.29 -4.11
CA LYS A 204 -24.21 4.11 -3.93
C LYS A 204 -24.68 2.69 -4.24
N THR A 205 -23.77 1.80 -4.65
CA THR A 205 -24.10 0.44 -5.10
C THR A 205 -23.61 -0.62 -4.11
N PRO A 206 -24.08 -1.88 -4.21
CA PRO A 206 -23.56 -2.99 -3.41
C PRO A 206 -22.05 -3.24 -3.58
N HIS A 207 -21.45 -2.71 -4.64
CA HIS A 207 -20.04 -2.88 -4.97
C HIS A 207 -19.12 -1.84 -4.33
N ARG A 208 -19.61 -1.05 -3.35
CA ARG A 208 -18.84 0.02 -2.69
C ARG A 208 -17.49 -0.41 -2.09
N ILE A 209 -17.29 -1.71 -1.83
CA ILE A 209 -16.06 -2.25 -1.24
C ILE A 209 -14.81 -1.99 -2.10
N ILE A 210 -14.95 -1.80 -3.43
CA ILE A 210 -13.80 -1.47 -4.30
C ILE A 210 -13.60 0.03 -4.48
N CYS A 211 -14.52 0.89 -4.01
CA CYS A 211 -14.40 2.35 -4.13
C CYS A 211 -13.08 2.90 -3.55
N PRO A 212 -12.58 2.46 -2.39
CA PRO A 212 -11.34 2.99 -1.83
C PRO A 212 -10.14 2.89 -2.78
N PHE A 213 -10.02 1.76 -3.49
CA PHE A 213 -8.96 1.57 -4.48
C PHE A 213 -9.10 2.57 -5.64
N TRP A 214 -10.32 2.70 -6.19
CA TRP A 214 -10.56 3.57 -7.33
C TRP A 214 -10.46 5.05 -7.00
N TYR A 215 -10.80 5.47 -5.78
CA TYR A 215 -10.52 6.84 -5.33
C TYR A 215 -9.02 7.13 -5.35
N VAL A 216 -8.19 6.24 -4.78
CA VAL A 216 -6.73 6.44 -4.77
C VAL A 216 -6.20 6.52 -6.20
N ILE A 217 -6.56 5.58 -7.08
CA ILE A 217 -6.11 5.60 -8.48
C ILE A 217 -6.58 6.88 -9.19
N GLY A 218 -7.86 7.25 -9.06
CA GLY A 218 -8.42 8.42 -9.71
C GLY A 218 -7.77 9.73 -9.27
N PHE A 219 -7.57 9.93 -7.96
CA PHE A 219 -6.87 11.10 -7.44
C PHE A 219 -5.39 11.12 -7.85
N CYS A 220 -4.69 9.98 -7.83
CA CYS A 220 -3.31 9.90 -8.30
C CYS A 220 -3.19 10.28 -9.77
N THR A 221 -4.04 9.73 -10.64
CA THR A 221 -4.04 10.04 -12.08
C THR A 221 -4.41 11.50 -12.34
N TYR A 222 -5.42 12.03 -11.65
CA TYR A 222 -5.83 13.44 -11.77
C TYR A 222 -4.72 14.40 -11.33
N LEU A 223 -4.14 14.19 -10.15
CA LEU A 223 -3.11 15.08 -9.61
C LEU A 223 -1.81 14.99 -10.40
N ALA A 224 -1.43 13.80 -10.90
CA ALA A 224 -0.28 13.67 -11.79
C ALA A 224 -0.46 14.46 -13.10
N ALA A 225 -1.66 14.41 -13.69
CA ALA A 225 -1.98 15.19 -14.88
C ALA A 225 -1.93 16.70 -14.61
N VAL A 226 -2.52 17.17 -13.52
CA VAL A 226 -2.46 18.59 -13.13
C VAL A 226 -1.01 19.03 -12.87
N SER A 227 -0.20 18.17 -12.25
CA SER A 227 1.22 18.43 -12.02
C SER A 227 1.97 18.70 -13.32
N ASN A 228 1.79 17.84 -14.32
CA ASN A 228 2.44 18.00 -15.61
C ASN A 228 1.96 19.25 -16.34
N MET A 229 0.65 19.52 -16.33
CA MET A 229 0.12 20.76 -16.93
C MET A 229 0.70 22.02 -16.27
N MET A 230 0.86 22.02 -14.95
CA MET A 230 1.50 23.14 -14.24
C MET A 230 2.99 23.27 -14.59
N PHE A 231 3.68 22.14 -14.78
CA PHE A 231 5.07 22.13 -15.21
C PHE A 231 5.24 22.71 -16.63
N ASP A 232 4.34 22.37 -17.55
CA ASP A 232 4.31 22.93 -18.91
C ASP A 232 4.02 24.44 -18.93
N LEU A 233 3.33 24.95 -17.90
CA LEU A 233 3.15 26.40 -17.67
C LEU A 233 4.38 27.07 -17.02
N ASN A 234 5.51 26.37 -16.94
CA ASN A 234 6.77 26.84 -16.39
C ASN A 234 6.67 27.22 -14.89
N ILE A 235 5.78 26.56 -14.15
CA ILE A 235 5.70 26.69 -12.69
C ILE A 235 6.81 25.83 -12.07
N HIS A 236 7.53 26.38 -11.11
CA HIS A 236 8.59 25.69 -10.36
C HIS A 236 8.07 24.39 -9.72
N GLY A 237 8.79 23.29 -9.91
CA GLY A 237 8.39 21.94 -9.49
C GLY A 237 8.17 21.83 -7.98
N GLU A 238 8.91 22.60 -7.19
CA GLU A 238 8.80 22.65 -5.73
C GLU A 238 7.45 23.24 -5.30
N ILE A 239 6.98 24.29 -5.99
CA ILE A 239 5.68 24.93 -5.74
C ILE A 239 4.55 23.98 -6.13
N ILE A 240 4.69 23.29 -7.27
CA ILE A 240 3.73 22.27 -7.72
C ILE A 240 3.63 21.17 -6.66
N GLY A 241 4.77 20.63 -6.24
CA GLY A 241 4.84 19.55 -5.25
C GLY A 241 4.23 19.93 -3.91
N ILE A 242 4.50 21.13 -3.40
CA ILE A 242 3.87 21.65 -2.17
C ILE A 242 2.35 21.75 -2.34
N THR A 243 1.89 22.33 -3.45
CA THR A 243 0.45 22.58 -3.70
C THR A 243 -0.33 21.27 -3.82
N ILE A 244 0.20 20.30 -4.57
CA ILE A 244 -0.41 18.97 -4.72
C ILE A 244 -0.44 18.26 -3.37
N SER A 245 0.67 18.29 -2.63
CA SER A 245 0.79 17.59 -1.35
C SER A 245 -0.16 18.12 -0.29
N LEU A 246 -0.35 19.45 -0.21
CA LEU A 246 -1.37 20.07 0.62
C LEU A 246 -2.78 19.65 0.19
N THR A 247 -3.05 19.59 -1.11
CA THR A 247 -4.33 19.11 -1.66
C THR A 247 -4.61 17.66 -1.25
N VAL A 248 -3.61 16.78 -1.31
CA VAL A 248 -3.71 15.39 -0.86
C VAL A 248 -4.00 15.30 0.64
N MET A 249 -3.36 16.14 1.48
CA MET A 249 -3.65 16.19 2.91
C MET A 249 -5.07 16.68 3.21
N LEU A 250 -5.57 17.66 2.46
CA LEU A 250 -6.96 18.14 2.56
C LEU A 250 -7.97 17.06 2.16
N LEU A 251 -7.66 16.25 1.14
CA LEU A 251 -8.46 15.07 0.80
C LEU A 251 -8.48 14.06 1.95
N GLY A 252 -7.34 13.81 2.59
CA GLY A 252 -7.27 12.96 3.79
C GLY A 252 -8.16 13.47 4.92
N TRP A 253 -8.19 14.79 5.13
CA TRP A 253 -9.10 15.41 6.09
C TRP A 253 -10.57 15.28 5.70
N HIS A 254 -10.90 15.41 4.42
CA HIS A 254 -12.25 15.21 3.90
C HIS A 254 -12.70 13.75 4.14
N PHE A 255 -11.89 12.76 3.74
CA PHE A 255 -12.20 11.35 3.92
C PHE A 255 -12.34 10.93 5.38
N LYS A 256 -11.63 11.60 6.31
CA LYS A 256 -11.80 11.36 7.75
C LYS A 256 -13.25 11.59 8.22
N LYS A 257 -14.03 12.42 7.53
CA LYS A 257 -15.42 12.74 7.84
C LYS A 257 -16.45 11.89 7.10
N THR A 258 -16.02 11.09 6.11
CA THR A 258 -16.92 10.25 5.32
C THR A 258 -16.87 8.79 5.79
N ASP A 259 -17.75 7.96 5.23
CA ASP A 259 -17.76 6.51 5.48
C ASP A 259 -16.44 5.82 5.08
N HIS A 260 -15.62 6.50 4.28
CA HIS A 260 -14.30 6.03 3.84
C HIS A 260 -13.15 6.55 4.70
N ASN A 261 -13.37 6.71 6.02
CA ASN A 261 -12.34 7.17 6.96
C ASN A 261 -11.07 6.30 6.97
N VAL A 262 -11.16 5.05 6.50
CA VAL A 262 -10.04 4.11 6.28
C VAL A 262 -9.04 4.64 5.25
N LEU A 263 -9.46 5.50 4.32
CA LEU A 263 -8.58 6.14 3.34
C LEU A 263 -7.74 7.26 3.94
N ALA A 264 -8.23 7.94 4.98
CA ALA A 264 -7.60 9.14 5.50
C ALA A 264 -6.10 8.95 5.80
N PRO A 265 -5.65 7.88 6.49
CA PRO A 265 -4.23 7.65 6.73
C PRO A 265 -3.39 7.59 5.45
N THR A 266 -3.86 6.93 4.40
CA THR A 266 -3.14 6.81 3.12
C THR A 266 -2.89 8.18 2.47
N PHE A 267 -3.92 9.02 2.42
CA PHE A 267 -3.80 10.38 1.89
C PHE A 267 -2.88 11.24 2.77
N TYR A 268 -2.98 11.14 4.09
CA TYR A 268 -2.05 11.84 4.98
C TYR A 268 -0.60 11.39 4.81
N ILE A 269 -0.35 10.09 4.58
CA ILE A 269 0.98 9.55 4.32
C ILE A 269 1.56 10.13 3.04
N ILE A 270 0.85 9.95 1.93
CA ILE A 270 1.31 10.38 0.61
C ILE A 270 1.52 11.90 0.58
N GLY A 271 0.55 12.66 1.09
CA GLY A 271 0.61 14.11 1.12
C GLY A 271 1.71 14.64 2.03
N SER A 272 1.94 14.06 3.22
CA SER A 272 3.00 14.56 4.10
C SER A 272 4.41 14.24 3.61
N ILE A 273 4.63 13.08 2.99
CA ILE A 273 5.91 12.74 2.34
C ILE A 273 6.18 13.73 1.20
N GLY A 274 5.22 13.93 0.30
CA GLY A 274 5.36 14.86 -0.83
C GLY A 274 5.61 16.28 -0.35
N PHE A 275 4.86 16.76 0.65
CA PHE A 275 5.00 18.11 1.17
C PHE A 275 6.39 18.35 1.75
N LEU A 276 6.86 17.45 2.61
CA LEU A 276 8.17 17.57 3.24
C LEU A 276 9.29 17.42 2.21
N TYR A 277 9.16 16.52 1.24
CA TYR A 277 10.15 16.39 0.18
C TYR A 277 10.27 17.66 -0.66
N SER A 278 9.15 18.19 -1.17
CA SER A 278 9.14 19.41 -1.97
C SER A 278 9.55 20.66 -1.19
N LEU A 279 9.20 20.73 0.10
CA LEU A 279 9.67 21.80 0.97
C LEU A 279 11.17 21.73 1.22
N PHE A 280 11.72 20.52 1.42
CA PHE A 280 13.15 20.35 1.57
C PHE A 280 13.89 20.76 0.30
N ASP A 281 13.39 20.34 -0.87
CA ASP A 281 13.99 20.66 -2.16
C ASP A 281 13.99 22.18 -2.45
N LEU A 282 12.92 22.87 -2.08
CA LEU A 282 12.80 24.32 -2.18
C LEU A 282 13.86 25.05 -1.34
N VAL A 283 14.17 24.49 -0.17
CA VAL A 283 14.93 25.20 0.83
C VAL A 283 16.41 24.84 0.77
N LYS A 284 16.79 23.56 0.56
CA LYS A 284 18.15 22.99 0.73
C LYS A 284 19.35 23.77 0.15
N ASN A 285 19.12 24.62 -0.84
CA ASN A 285 20.18 25.38 -1.53
C ASN A 285 20.22 26.85 -1.09
N THR A 286 19.47 27.23 -0.04
CA THR A 286 19.33 28.62 0.39
C THR A 286 19.91 28.80 1.80
N PRO A 287 21.07 29.48 1.93
CA PRO A 287 21.72 29.68 3.22
C PRO A 287 20.76 30.28 4.24
N PHE A 288 20.80 29.77 5.48
CA PHE A 288 19.92 30.14 6.62
C PHE A 288 18.46 29.71 6.51
N LEU A 289 17.90 29.57 5.31
CA LEU A 289 16.52 29.14 5.11
C LEU A 289 16.37 27.63 5.35
N ASP A 290 17.40 26.81 5.14
CA ASP A 290 17.44 25.36 5.44
C ASP A 290 16.91 25.03 6.85
N LEU A 291 17.21 25.88 7.84
CA LEU A 291 16.75 25.70 9.21
C LEU A 291 15.22 25.84 9.36
N SER A 292 14.56 26.57 8.46
CA SER A 292 13.10 26.70 8.44
C SER A 292 12.40 25.36 8.19
N PHE A 293 13.05 24.43 7.48
CA PHE A 293 12.52 23.08 7.27
C PHE A 293 12.27 22.37 8.61
N LEU A 294 13.22 22.48 9.55
CA LEU A 294 13.09 21.89 10.87
C LEU A 294 11.88 22.45 11.63
N ALA A 295 11.68 23.76 11.57
CA ALA A 295 10.53 24.42 12.21
C ALA A 295 9.20 23.90 11.63
N VAL A 296 9.12 23.71 10.31
CA VAL A 296 7.93 23.18 9.65
C VAL A 296 7.71 21.70 9.99
N ALA A 297 8.76 20.87 9.96
CA ALA A 297 8.68 19.45 10.30
C ALA A 297 8.22 19.23 11.75
N VAL A 298 8.75 20.01 12.71
CA VAL A 298 8.31 20.00 14.11
C VAL A 298 6.87 20.50 14.24
N SER A 299 6.48 21.54 13.49
CA SER A 299 5.09 22.03 13.49
C SER A 299 4.11 20.97 12.99
N MET A 300 4.46 20.23 11.93
CA MET A 300 3.69 19.08 11.46
C MET A 300 3.61 17.96 12.50
N MET A 301 4.70 17.72 13.23
CA MET A 301 4.71 16.76 14.34
C MET A 301 3.71 17.16 15.42
N ILE A 302 3.69 18.42 15.84
CA ILE A 302 2.73 18.94 16.83
C ILE A 302 1.29 18.85 16.29
N MET A 303 1.07 19.23 15.03
CA MET A 303 -0.24 19.14 14.37
C MET A 303 -0.74 17.69 14.30
N SER A 304 0.15 16.71 14.13
CA SER A 304 -0.22 15.29 14.09
C SER A 304 -0.86 14.79 15.39
N VAL A 305 -0.42 15.34 16.53
CA VAL A 305 -1.01 15.05 17.85
C VAL A 305 -2.41 15.64 17.95
N GLN A 306 -2.61 16.88 17.48
CA GLN A 306 -3.92 17.53 17.48
C GLN A 306 -4.93 16.80 16.57
N ILE A 307 -4.47 16.29 15.42
CA ILE A 307 -5.31 15.59 14.45
C ILE A 307 -5.52 14.10 14.83
N ASN A 308 -4.84 13.60 15.88
CA ASN A 308 -4.85 12.20 16.29
C ASN A 308 -4.45 11.24 15.15
N ASN A 309 -3.46 11.61 14.32
CA ASN A 309 -3.02 10.80 13.19
C ASN A 309 -1.60 10.26 13.40
N ARG A 310 -1.50 8.96 13.69
CA ARG A 310 -0.23 8.25 13.90
C ARG A 310 0.66 8.24 12.67
N ALA A 311 0.07 8.21 11.47
CA ALA A 311 0.84 8.13 10.24
C ALA A 311 1.59 9.44 9.96
N LEU A 312 0.92 10.57 10.19
CA LEU A 312 1.52 11.91 10.09
C LEU A 312 2.64 12.11 11.13
N LEU A 313 2.44 11.59 12.35
CA LEU A 313 3.46 11.63 13.41
C LEU A 313 4.74 10.89 12.99
N ILE A 314 4.60 9.66 12.47
CA ILE A 314 5.74 8.84 12.03
C ILE A 314 6.53 9.57 10.93
N ILE A 315 5.84 10.11 9.92
CA ILE A 315 6.50 10.76 8.78
C ILE A 315 7.21 12.05 9.21
N SER A 316 6.56 12.89 10.00
CA SER A 316 7.20 14.11 10.53
C SER A 316 8.42 13.80 11.39
N THR A 317 8.38 12.72 12.18
CA THR A 317 9.51 12.28 12.99
C THR A 317 10.67 11.78 12.12
N ILE A 318 10.38 10.96 11.10
CA ILE A 318 11.39 10.52 10.13
C ILE A 318 12.02 11.72 9.41
N ALA A 319 11.22 12.72 9.04
CA ALA A 319 11.72 13.91 8.38
C ALA A 319 12.62 14.76 9.30
N VAL A 320 12.27 14.92 10.57
CA VAL A 320 13.15 15.59 11.56
C VAL A 320 14.46 14.84 11.68
N ILE A 321 14.43 13.51 11.81
CA ILE A 321 15.65 12.68 11.89
C ILE A 321 16.49 12.79 10.62
N GLY A 322 15.86 12.71 9.44
CA GLY A 322 16.52 12.81 8.14
C GLY A 322 17.16 14.19 7.93
N PHE A 323 16.46 15.27 8.27
CA PHE A 323 17.00 16.62 8.18
C PHE A 323 18.15 16.85 9.17
N LEU A 324 18.03 16.35 10.40
CA LEU A 324 19.14 16.39 11.35
C LEU A 324 20.36 15.72 10.73
N GLY A 325 20.22 14.55 10.11
CA GLY A 325 21.29 13.85 9.39
C GLY A 325 21.85 14.59 8.16
N TYR A 326 21.03 15.37 7.44
CA TYR A 326 21.52 16.23 6.36
C TYR A 326 22.33 17.42 6.89
N PHE A 327 21.77 18.16 7.86
CA PHE A 327 22.39 19.37 8.42
C PHE A 327 23.74 19.08 9.08
N THR A 328 23.76 17.98 9.80
CA THR A 328 24.93 17.24 10.28
C THR A 328 26.07 17.14 9.27
N ASP A 329 25.77 16.60 8.09
CA ASP A 329 26.76 16.27 7.07
C ASP A 329 27.27 17.56 6.44
N GLU A 330 26.35 18.44 6.04
CA GLU A 330 26.65 19.68 5.34
C GLU A 330 27.49 20.66 6.18
N TYR A 331 27.18 20.83 7.48
CA TYR A 331 27.80 21.86 8.30
C TYR A 331 28.91 21.35 9.24
N PHE A 332 28.98 20.04 9.49
CA PHE A 332 29.91 19.48 10.47
C PHE A 332 30.74 18.29 9.98
N ALA A 333 30.62 17.84 8.72
CA ALA A 333 31.46 16.76 8.20
C ALA A 333 32.97 17.05 8.31
N ASP A 334 33.37 18.31 8.18
CA ASP A 334 34.77 18.73 8.30
C ASP A 334 35.30 18.76 9.75
N VAL A 335 34.44 18.56 10.76
CA VAL A 335 34.81 18.53 12.18
C VAL A 335 35.00 17.09 12.65
N THR A 336 36.25 16.71 12.88
CA THR A 336 36.73 15.32 13.09
C THR A 336 36.10 14.55 14.27
N GLY A 337 35.36 15.22 15.17
CA GLY A 337 34.74 14.61 16.37
C GLY A 337 33.22 14.55 16.36
N TRP A 338 32.58 15.04 15.30
CA TRP A 338 31.16 15.38 15.36
C TRP A 338 30.19 14.16 15.29
N PRO A 339 30.46 13.07 14.55
CA PRO A 339 29.66 11.83 14.66
C PRO A 339 29.68 11.20 16.06
N ILE A 340 30.83 11.29 16.75
CA ILE A 340 30.98 10.78 18.13
C ILE A 340 30.18 11.66 19.10
N ALA A 341 30.17 12.98 18.90
CA ALA A 341 29.37 13.91 19.71
C ALA A 341 27.86 13.65 19.56
N LEU A 342 27.35 13.37 18.35
CA LEU A 342 25.96 12.96 18.15
C LEU A 342 25.61 11.68 18.89
N ILE A 343 26.46 10.66 18.81
CA ILE A 343 26.25 9.37 19.48
C ILE A 343 26.16 9.61 21.00
N ILE A 344 27.09 10.38 21.56
CA ILE A 344 27.11 10.73 22.98
C ILE A 344 25.85 11.54 23.38
N PHE A 345 25.45 12.52 22.56
CA PHE A 345 24.26 13.34 22.81
C PHE A 345 22.96 12.53 22.73
N GLY A 346 22.90 11.56 21.81
CA GLY A 346 21.79 10.60 21.71
C GLY A 346 21.66 9.74 22.97
N PHE A 347 22.77 9.16 23.46
CA PHE A 347 22.78 8.43 24.74
C PHE A 347 22.38 9.33 25.92
N PHE A 348 22.83 10.58 25.93
CA PHE A 348 22.49 11.56 26.96
C PHE A 348 20.99 11.87 26.97
N LEU A 349 20.38 12.16 25.82
CA LEU A 349 18.94 12.45 25.71
C LEU A 349 18.06 11.25 26.12
N ILE A 350 18.45 10.02 25.76
CA ILE A 350 17.76 8.80 26.19
C ILE A 350 17.84 8.67 27.72
N SER A 351 19.01 8.94 28.30
CA SER A 351 19.23 8.89 29.76
C SER A 351 18.38 9.93 30.49
N VAL A 352 18.35 11.18 30.00
CA VAL A 352 17.53 12.26 30.57
C VAL A 352 16.04 11.96 30.42
N SER A 353 15.60 11.44 29.27
CA SER A 353 14.19 11.07 29.04
C SER A 353 13.74 9.96 30.00
N HIS A 354 14.58 8.95 30.24
CA HIS A 354 14.29 7.90 31.22
C HIS A 354 14.21 8.46 32.65
N TYR A 355 15.10 9.40 32.99
CA TYR A 355 15.12 10.05 34.30
C TYR A 355 13.89 10.96 34.52
N ALA A 356 13.51 11.73 33.50
CA ALA A 356 12.33 12.59 33.51
C ALA A 356 11.03 11.77 33.66
N LEU A 357 10.90 10.65 32.95
CA LEU A 357 9.78 9.72 33.10
C LEU A 357 9.73 9.09 34.50
N LYS A 358 10.89 8.75 35.07
CA LYS A 358 11.01 8.23 36.45
C LYS A 358 10.62 9.29 37.49
N LEU A 359 10.97 10.55 37.27
CA LEU A 359 10.58 11.67 38.13
C LEU A 359 9.08 11.97 38.04
N GLY A 360 8.52 11.97 36.82
CA GLY A 360 7.09 12.16 36.59
C GLY A 360 6.23 11.07 37.25
N ARG A 361 6.70 9.81 37.27
CA ARG A 361 6.03 8.71 38.01
C ARG A 361 6.07 8.89 39.53
N ARG A 362 7.12 9.52 40.08
CA ARG A 362 7.22 9.84 41.52
C ARG A 362 6.33 11.02 41.93
N ILE A 363 6.05 11.94 41.01
CA ILE A 363 5.18 13.11 41.28
C ILE A 363 3.70 12.75 41.11
N SER A 364 3.36 11.78 40.24
CA SER A 364 1.98 11.34 39.97
C SER A 364 1.45 10.25 40.91
N SER A 365 2.23 9.81 41.90
CA SER A 365 1.77 9.00 43.03
C SER A 365 1.81 9.84 44.31
N PRO A 366 0.78 10.65 44.59
CA PRO A 366 0.62 11.16 45.95
C PRO A 366 0.31 9.96 46.85
N SER A 367 1.05 9.90 47.95
CA SER A 367 0.83 9.02 49.10
C SER A 367 -0.62 8.96 49.56
#